data_AF-A0A537WLM1-F1
#
_entry.id   AF-A0A537WLM1-F1
#
_cell.length_a   1.000
_cell.length_b   1.000
_cell.length_c   1.000
_cell.angle_alpha   90.00
_cell.angle_beta   90.00
_cell.angle_gamma   90.00
#
_symmetry.space_group_name_H-M   'P 1'
#
loop_
_entity.id
_entity.type
_entity.pdbx_description
1 polymer ?
#
loop_
_entity_poly.entity_id
_entity_poly.type
_entity_poly.pdbx_seq_one_letter_code
_entity_poly.pdbx_strand_id
1 'polypeptide(L)'
;LESYSPVEARDELQQIRWFLTERLPQHEEEEEAAVYPVVSRLMGGEDPMGTMARAHLEIDHLSRVFVHLVDDVPPEGPAPEDLVDLRRVLYGLHAILRLHFAQEEEAYSWLASEVLESEEAPVG
;
A
#
# COMPACT_ATOMS: atom_id res chain seq x y z
N LEU A 1 -3.44 -14.65 13.85
CA LEU A 1 -4.71 -15.36 13.60
C LEU A 1 -4.81 -16.66 14.40
N GLU A 2 -3.86 -17.59 14.29
CA GLU A 2 -3.95 -18.89 15.00
C GLU A 2 -3.78 -18.82 16.52
N SER A 3 -3.19 -17.75 17.04
CA SER A 3 -3.03 -17.48 18.47
C SER A 3 -4.19 -16.70 19.09
N TYR A 4 -5.11 -16.20 18.26
CA TYR A 4 -6.22 -15.38 18.70
C TYR A 4 -7.46 -16.23 18.93
N SER A 5 -8.30 -15.82 19.87
CA SER A 5 -9.69 -16.29 19.89
C SER A 5 -10.41 -15.85 18.60
N PRO A 6 -11.51 -16.52 18.20
CA PRO A 6 -12.26 -16.14 17.02
C PRO A 6 -12.71 -14.67 17.01
N VAL A 7 -13.13 -14.13 18.16
CA VAL A 7 -13.56 -12.73 18.29
C VAL A 7 -12.38 -11.77 18.13
N GLU A 8 -11.25 -12.05 18.77
CA GLU A 8 -10.02 -11.26 18.59
C GLU A 8 -9.55 -11.30 17.14
N ALA A 9 -9.59 -12.47 16.49
CA ALA A 9 -9.25 -12.60 15.08
C ALA A 9 -10.15 -11.73 14.19
N ARG A 10 -11.46 -11.71 14.46
CA ARG A 10 -12.41 -10.84 13.75
C ARG A 10 -12.09 -9.37 13.92
N ASP A 11 -11.80 -8.93 15.15
CA ASP A 11 -11.52 -7.52 15.44
C ASP A 11 -10.20 -7.07 14.77
N GLU A 12 -9.19 -7.94 14.72
CA GLU A 12 -7.96 -7.70 13.95
C GLU A 12 -8.23 -7.59 12.43
N LEU A 13 -9.07 -8.47 11.88
CA LEU A 13 -9.48 -8.40 10.47
C LEU A 13 -10.22 -7.09 10.15
N GLN A 14 -11.05 -6.59 11.08
CA GLN A 14 -11.74 -5.31 10.92
C GLN A 14 -10.78 -4.11 10.98
N GLN A 15 -9.74 -4.17 11.81
CA GLN A 15 -8.69 -3.15 11.84
C GLN A 15 -7.92 -3.12 10.51
N ILE A 16 -7.59 -4.28 9.96
CA ILE A 16 -6.93 -4.38 8.64
C ILE A 16 -7.87 -3.87 7.54
N ARG A 17 -9.17 -4.20 7.60
CA ARG A 17 -10.18 -3.70 6.66
C ARG A 17 -10.22 -2.18 6.67
N TRP A 18 -10.30 -1.56 7.84
CA TRP A 18 -10.25 -0.11 7.98
C TRP A 18 -8.96 0.49 7.41
N PHE A 19 -7.80 -0.13 7.69
CA PHE A 19 -6.54 0.33 7.14
C PHE A 19 -6.55 0.33 5.60
N LEU A 20 -7.02 -0.78 4.98
CA LEU A 20 -7.03 -0.94 3.54
C LEU A 20 -8.07 -0.06 2.83
N THR A 21 -9.21 0.22 3.46
CA THR A 21 -10.29 1.01 2.83
C THR A 21 -10.20 2.50 3.12
N GLU A 22 -9.58 2.88 4.23
CA GLU A 22 -9.47 4.27 4.65
C GLU A 22 -8.02 4.74 4.57
N ARG A 23 -7.16 4.23 5.46
CA ARG A 23 -5.85 4.83 5.71
C ARG A 23 -4.90 4.75 4.53
N LEU A 24 -4.86 3.61 3.85
CA LEU A 24 -3.96 3.36 2.73
C LEU A 24 -4.31 4.22 1.51
N PRO A 25 -5.58 4.28 1.03
CA PRO A 25 -5.95 5.21 -0.03
C PRO A 25 -5.64 6.69 0.30
N GLN A 26 -5.91 7.11 1.53
CA GLN A 26 -5.60 8.49 1.97
C GLN A 26 -4.10 8.79 1.92
N HIS A 27 -3.26 7.80 2.26
CA HIS A 27 -1.81 7.94 2.13
C HIS A 27 -1.39 8.09 0.66
N GLU A 28 -1.92 7.27 -0.25
CA GLU A 28 -1.63 7.37 -1.68
C GLU A 28 -2.05 8.73 -2.28
N GLU A 29 -3.23 9.25 -1.90
CA GLU A 29 -3.70 10.58 -2.32
C GLU A 29 -2.79 11.71 -1.80
N GLU A 30 -2.34 11.61 -0.53
CA GLU A 30 -1.41 12.57 0.08
C GLU A 30 -0.07 12.58 -0.65
N GLU A 31 0.46 11.41 -1.00
CA GLU A 31 1.70 11.26 -1.75
C GLU A 31 1.57 11.74 -3.20
N GLU A 32 0.52 11.34 -3.92
CA GLU A 32 0.26 11.80 -5.29
C GLU A 32 0.22 13.32 -5.36
N ALA A 33 -0.46 13.98 -4.43
CA ALA A 33 -0.58 15.43 -4.40
C ALA A 33 0.75 16.14 -4.09
N ALA A 34 1.59 15.57 -3.22
CA ALA A 34 2.82 16.20 -2.76
C ALA A 34 4.04 15.90 -3.65
N VAL A 35 4.11 14.70 -4.23
CA VAL A 35 5.35 14.11 -4.75
C VAL A 35 5.34 14.07 -6.26
N TYR A 36 4.24 13.63 -6.88
CA TYR A 36 4.18 13.40 -8.32
C TYR A 36 4.48 14.66 -9.16
N PRO A 37 4.03 15.87 -8.76
CA PRO A 37 4.40 17.09 -9.48
C PRO A 37 5.91 17.37 -9.49
N VAL A 38 6.64 16.95 -8.45
CA VAL A 38 8.09 17.12 -8.37
C VAL A 38 8.79 16.10 -9.27
N VAL A 39 8.40 14.82 -9.17
CA VAL A 39 9.02 13.74 -9.96
C VAL A 39 8.80 13.94 -11.46
N SER A 40 7.58 14.32 -11.88
CA SER A 40 7.26 14.54 -13.30
C SER A 40 8.12 15.65 -13.93
N ARG A 41 8.46 16.70 -13.17
CA ARG A 41 9.37 17.76 -13.64
C ARG A 41 10.80 17.25 -13.83
N LEU A 42 11.29 16.40 -12.92
CA LEU A 42 12.65 15.87 -12.98
C LEU A 42 12.83 14.84 -14.10
N MET A 43 11.80 14.03 -14.38
CA MET A 43 11.86 13.00 -15.44
C MET A 43 11.46 13.53 -16.84
N GLY A 44 11.46 14.85 -17.05
CA GLY A 44 11.21 15.43 -18.37
C GLY A 44 9.80 15.18 -18.94
N GLY A 45 8.82 14.88 -18.09
CA GLY A 45 7.43 14.64 -18.48
C GLY A 45 7.09 13.18 -18.83
N GLU A 46 8.00 12.22 -18.66
CA GLU A 46 7.62 10.80 -18.61
C GLU A 46 6.90 10.50 -17.29
N ASP A 47 5.94 9.56 -17.31
CA ASP A 47 5.23 9.09 -16.11
C ASP A 47 6.19 8.25 -15.24
N PRO A 48 6.74 8.82 -14.16
CA PRO A 48 7.73 8.14 -13.32
C PRO A 48 7.12 6.95 -12.58
N MET A 49 5.79 6.96 -12.42
CA MET A 49 5.03 6.04 -11.59
C MET A 49 4.34 4.97 -12.44
N GLY A 50 4.55 4.96 -13.76
CA GLY A 50 3.99 3.94 -14.65
C GLY A 50 4.43 2.51 -14.29
N THR A 51 5.59 2.36 -13.65
CA THR A 51 6.07 1.08 -13.07
C THR A 51 5.34 0.69 -11.78
N MET A 52 4.81 1.66 -11.03
CA MET A 52 4.11 1.48 -9.75
C MET A 52 2.59 1.33 -9.93
N ALA A 53 2.03 1.86 -11.02
CA ALA A 53 0.60 1.74 -11.34
C ALA A 53 0.08 0.29 -11.31
N ARG A 54 0.92 -0.69 -11.72
CA ARG A 54 0.56 -2.12 -11.61
C ARG A 54 0.49 -2.60 -10.17
N ALA A 55 1.37 -2.11 -9.28
CA ALA A 55 1.34 -2.45 -7.87
C ALA A 55 0.08 -1.90 -7.20
N HIS A 56 -0.29 -0.64 -7.46
CA HIS A 56 -1.55 -0.04 -6.98
C HIS A 56 -2.77 -0.83 -7.42
N LEU A 57 -2.86 -1.21 -8.70
CA LEU A 57 -3.96 -2.03 -9.20
C LEU A 57 -4.06 -3.40 -8.49
N GLU A 58 -2.93 -4.03 -8.19
CA GLU A 58 -2.90 -5.31 -7.48
C GLU A 58 -3.25 -5.15 -5.99
N ILE A 59 -2.75 -4.10 -5.33
CA ILE A 59 -3.11 -3.73 -3.94
C ILE A 59 -4.61 -3.53 -3.84
N ASP A 60 -5.20 -2.74 -4.75
CA ASP A 60 -6.62 -2.44 -4.80
C ASP A 60 -7.45 -3.71 -5.09
N HIS A 61 -6.99 -4.56 -6.01
CA HIS A 61 -7.61 -5.87 -6.25
C HIS A 61 -7.64 -6.76 -5.00
N LEU A 62 -6.48 -6.98 -4.37
CA LEU A 62 -6.38 -7.83 -3.19
C LEU A 62 -7.10 -7.22 -1.98
N SER A 63 -7.15 -5.89 -1.86
CA SER A 63 -7.90 -5.19 -0.82
C SER A 63 -9.41 -5.47 -0.97
N ARG A 64 -9.96 -5.42 -2.18
CA ARG A 64 -11.36 -5.81 -2.43
C ARG A 64 -11.64 -7.27 -2.11
N VAL A 65 -10.73 -8.18 -2.48
CA VAL A 65 -10.88 -9.61 -2.14
C VAL A 65 -10.86 -9.79 -0.62
N PHE A 66 -9.95 -9.12 0.08
CA PHE A 66 -9.88 -9.15 1.54
C PHE A 66 -11.17 -8.63 2.19
N VAL A 67 -11.66 -7.47 1.75
CA VAL A 67 -12.92 -6.89 2.25
C VAL A 67 -14.06 -7.87 2.08
N HIS A 68 -14.18 -8.51 0.90
CA HIS A 68 -15.23 -9.49 0.65
C HIS A 68 -15.14 -10.70 1.60
N LEU A 69 -13.94 -11.25 1.80
CA LEU A 69 -13.73 -12.36 2.75
C LEU A 69 -14.09 -11.95 4.18
N VAL A 70 -13.76 -10.72 4.59
CA VAL A 70 -14.08 -10.21 5.94
C VAL A 70 -15.56 -9.94 6.11
N ASP A 71 -16.27 -9.47 5.08
CA ASP A 71 -17.72 -9.24 5.12
C ASP A 71 -18.50 -10.56 5.28
N ASP A 72 -17.93 -11.69 4.86
CA ASP A 72 -18.49 -13.04 5.04
C ASP A 72 -18.18 -13.67 6.42
N VAL A 73 -17.28 -13.07 7.21
CA VAL A 73 -16.93 -13.57 8.55
C VAL A 73 -18.10 -13.33 9.53
N PRO A 74 -18.59 -14.36 10.24
CA PRO A 74 -19.72 -14.20 11.14
C PRO A 74 -19.32 -13.42 12.41
N PRO A 75 -20.29 -12.92 13.18
CA PRO A 75 -20.02 -12.17 14.41
C PRO A 75 -19.19 -12.96 15.43
N GLU A 76 -19.28 -14.29 15.44
CA GLU A 76 -18.53 -15.17 16.33
C GLU A 76 -17.05 -15.30 15.93
N GLY A 77 -16.68 -14.88 14.73
CA GLY A 77 -15.32 -14.92 14.19
C GLY A 77 -15.13 -15.96 13.07
N PRO A 78 -13.97 -15.94 12.40
CA PRO A 78 -13.73 -16.77 11.23
C PRO A 78 -13.65 -18.25 11.60
N ALA A 79 -14.20 -19.11 10.74
CA ALA A 79 -14.02 -20.54 10.80
C ALA A 79 -12.60 -20.94 10.34
N PRO A 80 -12.09 -22.13 10.72
CA PRO A 80 -10.77 -22.58 10.31
C PRO A 80 -10.53 -22.59 8.80
N GLU A 81 -11.58 -22.86 8.01
CA GLU A 81 -11.57 -22.78 6.55
C GLU A 81 -11.35 -21.35 6.04
N ASP A 82 -12.02 -20.35 6.61
CA ASP A 82 -11.88 -18.93 6.23
C ASP A 82 -10.44 -18.45 6.44
N LEU A 83 -9.76 -18.95 7.48
CA LEU A 83 -8.38 -18.59 7.81
C LEU A 83 -7.39 -18.98 6.69
N VAL A 84 -7.71 -19.96 5.85
CA VAL A 84 -6.84 -20.33 4.72
C VAL A 84 -6.85 -19.24 3.66
N ASP A 85 -8.04 -18.80 3.24
CA ASP A 85 -8.19 -17.79 2.20
C ASP A 85 -7.78 -16.40 2.69
N LEU A 86 -8.14 -16.04 3.93
CA LEU A 86 -7.69 -14.81 4.57
C LEU A 86 -6.16 -14.73 4.64
N ARG A 87 -5.47 -15.80 5.06
CA ARG A 87 -4.00 -15.82 5.07
C ARG A 87 -3.41 -15.68 3.68
N ARG A 88 -3.96 -16.36 2.68
CA ARG A 88 -3.49 -16.27 1.30
C ARG A 88 -3.52 -14.83 0.80
N VAL A 89 -4.62 -14.11 1.02
CA VAL A 89 -4.77 -12.72 0.60
C VAL A 89 -3.87 -11.80 1.43
N LEU A 90 -3.79 -11.99 2.75
CA LEU A 90 -2.91 -11.20 3.62
C LEU A 90 -1.42 -11.33 3.26
N TYR A 91 -0.95 -12.53 2.91
CA TYR A 91 0.42 -12.71 2.43
C TYR A 91 0.65 -12.05 1.07
N GLY A 92 -0.33 -12.09 0.18
CA GLY A 92 -0.29 -11.38 -1.10
C GLY A 92 -0.17 -9.86 -0.88
N LEU A 93 -1.07 -9.28 -0.08
CA LEU A 93 -1.05 -7.88 0.31
C LEU A 93 0.28 -7.48 0.95
N HIS A 94 0.77 -8.28 1.91
CA HIS A 94 2.06 -8.02 2.55
C HIS A 94 3.21 -7.98 1.55
N ALA A 95 3.26 -8.93 0.61
CA ALA A 95 4.32 -8.99 -0.38
C ALA A 95 4.28 -7.79 -1.33
N ILE A 96 3.10 -7.43 -1.86
CA ILE A 96 2.97 -6.32 -2.80
C ILE A 96 3.18 -4.96 -2.13
N LEU A 97 2.66 -4.75 -0.92
CA LEU A 97 2.89 -3.51 -0.16
C LEU A 97 4.36 -3.32 0.18
N ARG A 98 5.07 -4.39 0.57
CA ARG A 98 6.52 -4.31 0.81
C ARG A 98 7.29 -3.92 -0.43
N LEU A 99 6.94 -4.48 -1.59
CA LEU A 99 7.59 -4.12 -2.85
C LEU A 99 7.27 -2.67 -3.22
N HIS A 100 6.01 -2.29 -3.13
CA HIS A 100 5.53 -0.94 -3.41
C HIS A 100 6.26 0.12 -2.58
N PHE A 101 6.28 -0.02 -1.26
CA PHE A 101 6.98 0.94 -0.38
C PHE A 101 8.49 1.00 -0.62
N ALA A 102 9.13 -0.12 -1.00
CA ALA A 102 10.54 -0.09 -1.38
C ALA A 102 10.78 0.70 -2.67
N GLN A 103 9.87 0.60 -3.65
CA GLN A 103 9.94 1.38 -4.88
C GLN A 103 9.72 2.88 -4.60
N GLU A 104 8.83 3.23 -3.67
CA GLU A 104 8.61 4.61 -3.25
C GLU A 104 9.86 5.18 -2.55
N GLU A 105 10.45 4.45 -1.60
CA GLU A 105 11.67 4.85 -0.91
C GLU A 105 12.83 5.11 -1.88
N GLU A 106 12.98 4.24 -2.90
CA GLU A 106 13.94 4.46 -3.98
C GLU A 106 13.64 5.76 -4.73
N ALA A 107 12.39 5.99 -5.16
CA ALA A 107 11.97 7.22 -5.85
C ALA A 107 12.25 8.48 -5.01
N TYR A 108 11.92 8.45 -3.71
CA TYR A 108 12.17 9.54 -2.77
C TYR A 108 13.67 9.84 -2.61
N SER A 109 14.51 8.80 -2.58
CA SER A 109 15.97 8.96 -2.51
C SER A 109 16.53 9.70 -3.72
N TRP A 110 16.06 9.37 -4.94
CA TRP A 110 16.43 10.08 -6.15
C TRP A 110 16.03 11.56 -6.10
N LEU A 111 14.81 11.86 -5.66
CA LEU A 111 14.34 13.25 -5.49
C LEU A 111 15.21 14.03 -4.52
N ALA A 112 15.53 13.44 -3.36
CA ALA A 112 16.34 14.09 -2.35
C ALA A 112 17.76 14.38 -2.86
N SER A 113 18.36 13.46 -3.61
CA SER A 113 19.69 13.64 -4.21
C SER A 113 19.70 14.79 -5.23
N GLU A 114 18.71 14.84 -6.12
CA GLU A 114 18.61 15.89 -7.15
C GLU A 114 18.39 17.28 -6.55
N VAL A 115 17.57 17.39 -5.49
CA VAL A 115 17.39 18.66 -4.77
C VAL A 115 18.72 19.15 -4.19
N LEU A 116 19.49 18.27 -3.53
CA LEU A 116 20.78 18.64 -2.96
C LEU A 116 21.80 19.06 -4.03
N GLU A 117 21.86 18.36 -5.17
CA GLU A 117 22.73 18.73 -6.29
C GLU A 117 22.33 20.09 -6.91
N SER A 118 21.02 20.41 -6.93
CA SER A 118 20.53 21.71 -7.41
C SER A 118 20.82 22.88 -6.46
N GLU A 119 20.91 22.64 -5.15
CA GLU A 119 21.26 23.65 -4.13
C GLU A 119 22.77 23.91 -4.05
N GLU A 120 23.61 22.93 -4.39
CA GLU A 120 25.08 23.06 -4.42
C GLU A 120 25.63 23.66 -5.72
N ALA A 121 24.80 23.82 -6.77
CA ALA A 121 25.22 24.46 -8.01
C ALA A 121 25.59 25.95 -7.77
N PRO A 122 26.83 26.39 -8.08
CA PRO A 122 27.24 27.76 -7.78
C PRO A 122 26.40 28.76 -8.59
N VAL A 123 25.76 29.69 -7.90
CA VAL A 123 25.18 30.90 -8.52
C VAL A 123 26.33 31.64 -9.19
N GLY A 124 26.32 31.62 -10.54
CA GLY A 124 27.32 32.31 -11.37
C GLY A 124 27.33 33.82 -11.21
#